data_AF-A0A9E1RS54-F1
#
_entry.id   AF-A0A9E1RS54-F1
#
_cell.length_a   1.000
_cell.length_b   1.000
_cell.length_c   1.000
_cell.angle_alpha   90.00
_cell.angle_beta   90.00
_cell.angle_gamma   90.00
#
_symmetry.space_group_name_H-M   'P 1'
#
loop_
_entity.id
_entity.type
_entity.pdbx_description
1 polymer ?
#
loop_
_entity_poly.entity_id
_entity_poly.type
_entity_poly.pdbx_seq_one_letter_code
_entity_poly.pdbx_strand_id
1 'polypeptide(L)'
;VIVDGMDSVAVYEATTQAVARARAGHGPSFIECKTYRYYNHHGVQIMGFKYRTDEEVDMWKTRDCIEGIERDMLTQGVMTQDEIDTIRAKVQADVDEAVEFGRNSPFPDVDTLMDDVYTVAGANS
;
A
#
# COMPACT_ATOMS: atom_id res chain seq x y z
N VAL A 1 14.43 9.71 -10.07
CA VAL A 1 13.31 10.54 -10.58
C VAL A 1 12.45 10.93 -9.39
N ILE A 2 11.93 12.15 -9.36
CA ILE A 2 10.97 12.60 -8.33
C ILE A 2 9.60 12.59 -8.98
N VAL A 3 8.63 11.95 -8.36
CA VAL A 3 7.23 11.89 -8.83
C VAL A 3 6.27 12.35 -7.73
N ASP A 4 5.09 12.79 -8.14
CA ASP A 4 3.98 12.99 -7.22
C ASP A 4 3.50 11.63 -6.73
N GLY A 5 3.71 11.34 -5.45
CA GLY A 5 3.31 10.08 -4.83
C GLY A 5 1.80 10.00 -4.54
N MET A 6 1.07 11.09 -4.76
CA MET A 6 -0.39 11.14 -4.69
C MET A 6 -1.05 10.88 -6.07
N ASP A 7 -0.26 10.71 -7.13
CA ASP A 7 -0.71 10.33 -8.48
C ASP A 7 -0.28 8.90 -8.78
N SER A 8 -1.24 7.97 -8.76
CA SER A 8 -0.99 6.55 -8.97
C SER A 8 -0.53 6.22 -10.39
N VAL A 9 -0.91 7.01 -11.39
CA VAL A 9 -0.49 6.84 -12.79
C VAL A 9 0.96 7.30 -12.95
N ALA A 10 1.31 8.47 -12.41
CA ALA A 10 2.70 8.97 -12.45
C ALA A 10 3.67 8.01 -11.76
N VAL A 11 3.28 7.44 -10.61
CA VAL A 11 4.07 6.41 -9.91
C VAL A 11 4.19 5.13 -10.77
N TYR A 12 3.10 4.68 -11.38
CA TYR A 12 3.10 3.50 -12.26
C TYR A 12 4.03 3.68 -13.46
N GLU A 13 3.97 4.81 -14.15
CA GLU A 13 4.79 5.08 -15.33
C GLU A 13 6.28 5.13 -14.98
N ALA A 14 6.65 5.87 -13.93
CA ALA A 14 8.04 5.96 -13.48
C ALA A 14 8.58 4.59 -13.05
N THR A 15 7.77 3.80 -12.34
CA THR A 15 8.14 2.45 -11.91
C THR A 15 8.29 1.51 -13.09
N THR A 16 7.35 1.56 -14.05
CA THR A 16 7.38 0.72 -15.26
C THR A 16 8.66 0.96 -16.06
N GLN A 17 9.06 2.22 -16.24
CA GLN A 17 10.31 2.57 -16.92
C GLN A 17 11.55 2.08 -16.14
N ALA A 18 11.58 2.27 -14.82
CA ALA A 18 12.68 1.80 -13.98
C ALA A 18 12.83 0.28 -14.00
N VAL A 19 11.72 -0.45 -13.95
CA VAL A 19 11.69 -1.92 -14.05
C VAL A 19 12.16 -2.39 -15.42
N ALA A 20 11.67 -1.78 -16.50
CA ALA A 20 12.11 -2.11 -17.85
C ALA A 20 13.61 -1.89 -18.02
N ARG A 21 14.14 -0.77 -17.51
CA ARG A 21 15.57 -0.46 -17.49
C ARG A 21 16.39 -1.53 -16.77
N ALA A 22 15.96 -1.92 -15.57
CA ALA A 22 16.65 -2.93 -14.78
C ALA A 22 16.64 -4.30 -15.48
N ARG A 23 15.50 -4.71 -16.04
CA ARG A 23 15.36 -5.97 -16.80
C ARG A 23 16.20 -6.00 -18.07
N ALA A 24 16.41 -4.85 -18.71
CA ALA A 24 17.30 -4.72 -19.87
C ALA A 24 18.79 -4.73 -19.51
N GLY A 25 19.15 -4.94 -18.24
CA GLY A 25 20.54 -5.03 -17.78
C GLY A 25 21.22 -3.67 -17.62
N HIS A 26 20.45 -2.57 -17.59
CA HIS A 26 21.02 -1.24 -17.44
C HIS A 26 21.15 -0.78 -15.97
N GLY A 27 20.95 -1.70 -15.02
CA GLY A 27 21.13 -1.43 -13.59
C GLY A 27 19.92 -0.78 -12.90
N PRO A 28 20.06 -0.48 -11.60
CA PRO A 28 18.95 -0.02 -10.75
C PRO A 28 18.57 1.45 -11.02
N SER A 29 17.44 1.86 -10.45
CA SER A 29 16.95 3.25 -10.44
C SER A 29 16.46 3.63 -9.05
N PHE A 30 16.54 4.91 -8.71
CA PHE A 30 15.96 5.48 -7.49
C PHE A 30 14.78 6.39 -7.85
N ILE A 31 13.62 6.12 -7.24
CA ILE A 31 12.38 6.90 -7.41
C ILE A 31 11.99 7.46 -6.05
N GLU A 32 11.83 8.78 -5.96
CA GLU A 32 11.27 9.47 -4.81
C GLU A 32 9.80 9.79 -5.09
N CYS A 33 8.88 9.12 -4.39
CA CYS A 33 7.44 9.39 -4.47
C CYS A 33 7.04 10.36 -3.36
N LYS A 34 6.72 11.61 -3.70
CA LYS A 34 6.31 12.62 -2.72
C LYS A 34 4.86 12.38 -2.28
N THR A 35 4.68 11.80 -1.10
CA THR A 35 3.37 11.39 -0.56
C THR A 35 3.16 11.90 0.87
N TYR A 36 2.02 11.56 1.48
CA TYR A 36 1.65 11.98 2.81
C TYR A 36 1.04 10.86 3.65
N ARG A 37 1.48 10.73 4.91
CA ARG A 37 0.92 9.77 5.87
C ARG A 37 -0.14 10.45 6.73
N TYR A 38 -1.42 10.20 6.49
CA TYR A 38 -2.50 10.86 7.23
C TYR A 38 -2.47 10.57 8.74
N TYR A 39 -2.24 9.32 9.11
CA TYR A 39 -2.29 8.85 10.50
C TYR A 39 -0.94 8.92 11.21
N ASN A 40 -0.91 8.49 12.47
CA ASN A 40 0.29 8.49 13.29
C ASN A 40 1.37 7.57 12.70
N HIS A 41 2.60 7.75 13.16
CA HIS A 41 3.71 6.87 12.86
C HIS A 41 3.44 5.43 13.27
N HIS A 42 2.67 5.25 14.36
CA HIS A 42 2.24 3.95 14.84
C HIS A 42 0.72 3.93 14.98
N GLY A 43 0.08 3.11 14.15
CA GLY A 43 -1.36 2.86 14.21
C GLY A 43 -2.25 4.02 13.73
N VAL A 44 -3.56 3.81 13.88
CA VAL A 44 -4.62 4.69 13.36
C VAL A 44 -5.04 5.79 14.33
N GLN A 45 -4.35 5.99 15.46
CA GLN A 45 -4.73 7.02 16.43
C GLN A 45 -4.43 8.43 15.89
N ILE A 46 -5.43 9.31 15.91
CA ILE A 46 -5.38 10.69 15.36
C ILE A 46 -5.17 11.73 16.47
N MET A 47 -4.60 11.37 17.62
CA MET A 47 -4.52 12.33 18.74
C MET A 47 -3.34 13.31 18.55
N GLY A 48 -3.67 14.54 18.15
CA GLY A 48 -2.90 15.77 18.35
C GLY A 48 -1.43 15.66 18.01
N PHE A 49 -1.10 15.63 16.72
CA PHE A 49 0.29 15.60 16.29
C PHE A 49 0.97 16.91 16.71
N LYS A 50 1.80 16.88 17.75
CA LYS A 50 2.55 18.06 18.21
C LYS A 50 3.58 18.60 17.19
N TYR A 51 3.73 17.92 16.04
CA TYR A 51 4.77 18.16 15.04
C TYR A 51 4.23 18.53 13.64
N ARG A 52 2.91 18.60 13.44
CA ARG A 52 2.26 19.03 12.19
C ARG A 52 0.87 19.57 12.49
N THR A 53 0.36 20.45 11.64
CA THR A 53 -0.97 21.04 11.88
C THR A 53 -2.07 20.22 11.25
N ASP A 54 -3.29 20.34 11.78
CA ASP A 54 -4.46 19.67 11.20
C ASP A 54 -4.77 20.22 9.80
N GLU A 55 -4.52 21.50 9.54
CA GLU A 55 -4.71 22.11 8.21
C GLU A 55 -3.75 21.51 7.16
N GLU A 56 -2.50 21.21 7.55
CA GLU A 56 -1.56 20.53 6.67
C GLU A 56 -2.10 19.15 6.28
N VAL A 57 -2.53 18.37 7.29
CA VAL A 57 -3.05 17.01 7.08
C VAL A 57 -4.29 17.04 6.18
N ASP A 58 -5.22 17.95 6.45
CA ASP A 58 -6.48 18.04 5.70
C ASP A 58 -6.25 18.52 4.26
N MET A 59 -5.30 19.43 4.03
CA MET A 59 -4.87 19.80 2.67
C MET A 59 -4.37 18.56 1.91
N TRP A 60 -3.56 17.70 2.53
CA TRP A 60 -3.07 16.49 1.88
C TRP A 60 -4.14 15.41 1.67
N LYS A 61 -5.18 15.35 2.52
CA LYS A 61 -6.33 14.46 2.30
C LYS A 61 -7.14 14.85 1.08
N THR A 62 -7.21 16.14 0.71
CA THR A 62 -7.88 16.55 -0.53
C THR A 62 -7.21 16.01 -1.80
N ARG A 63 -6.00 15.44 -1.66
CA ARG A 63 -5.21 14.82 -2.73
C ARG A 63 -5.18 13.30 -2.64
N ASP A 64 -6.16 12.67 -1.99
CA ASP A 64 -6.22 11.21 -1.87
C ASP A 64 -6.12 10.55 -3.26
N CYS A 65 -5.17 9.62 -3.40
CA CYS A 65 -4.87 8.99 -4.69
C CYS A 65 -5.94 7.99 -5.14
N ILE A 66 -6.71 7.43 -4.21
CA ILE A 66 -7.84 6.53 -4.50
C ILE A 66 -8.99 7.35 -5.06
N GLU A 67 -9.36 8.44 -4.39
CA GLU A 67 -10.41 9.34 -4.89
C GLU A 67 -10.01 9.96 -6.23
N GLY A 68 -8.72 10.32 -6.39
CA GLY A 68 -8.17 10.84 -7.62
C GLY A 68 -8.35 9.89 -8.80
N ILE A 69 -7.89 8.63 -8.68
CA ILE A 69 -7.99 7.66 -9.77
C ILE A 69 -9.44 7.27 -10.07
N GLU A 70 -10.30 7.13 -9.05
CA GLU A 70 -11.73 6.84 -9.24
C GLU A 70 -12.43 7.95 -10.04
N ARG A 71 -12.20 9.22 -9.67
CA ARG A 71 -12.73 10.37 -10.41
C ARG A 71 -12.24 10.37 -11.85
N ASP A 72 -10.97 10.10 -12.08
CA ASP A 72 -10.38 10.14 -13.42
C ASP A 72 -10.93 9.00 -14.29
N MET A 73 -11.12 7.79 -13.73
CA MET A 73 -11.76 6.65 -14.40
C MET A 73 -13.22 6.93 -14.76
N LEU A 74 -13.99 7.55 -13.85
CA LEU A 74 -15.37 7.97 -14.10
C LEU A 74 -15.43 9.02 -15.22
N THR A 75 -14.59 10.04 -15.14
CA THR A 75 -14.54 11.15 -16.11
C THR A 75 -14.18 10.65 -17.52
N GLN A 76 -13.30 9.65 -17.61
CA GLN A 76 -12.89 9.03 -18.87
C GLN A 76 -13.85 7.94 -19.35
N GLY A 77 -14.87 7.58 -18.58
CA GLY A 77 -15.82 6.51 -18.91
C GLY A 77 -15.17 5.12 -18.93
N VAL A 78 -14.04 4.94 -18.23
CA VAL A 78 -13.35 3.65 -18.09
C VAL A 78 -14.12 2.74 -17.14
N MET A 79 -14.78 3.34 -16.15
CA MET A 79 -15.61 2.64 -15.16
C MET A 79 -16.86 3.45 -14.85
N THR A 80 -17.89 2.75 -14.39
CA THR A 80 -19.11 3.30 -13.81
C THR A 80 -19.01 3.37 -12.28
N GLN A 81 -19.88 4.16 -11.65
CA GLN A 81 -19.96 4.22 -10.18
C GLN A 81 -20.30 2.84 -9.58
N ASP A 82 -21.22 2.10 -10.20
CA ASP A 82 -21.63 0.78 -9.74
C ASP A 82 -20.46 -0.23 -9.75
N GLU A 83 -19.56 -0.16 -10.73
CA GLU A 83 -18.35 -0.99 -10.78
C GLU A 83 -17.36 -0.63 -9.68
N ILE A 84 -17.17 0.66 -9.40
CA ILE A 84 -16.32 1.13 -8.30
C ILE A 84 -16.88 0.66 -6.96
N ASP A 85 -18.17 0.83 -6.73
CA ASP A 85 -18.84 0.42 -5.49
C ASP A 85 -18.78 -1.09 -5.30
N THR A 86 -18.91 -1.86 -6.39
CA THR A 86 -18.75 -3.32 -6.38
C THR A 86 -17.33 -3.73 -5.95
N ILE A 87 -16.29 -3.05 -6.46
CA ILE A 87 -14.91 -3.34 -6.06
C ILE A 87 -14.68 -2.97 -4.59
N ARG A 88 -15.16 -1.82 -4.14
CA ARG A 88 -15.05 -1.41 -2.73
C ARG A 88 -15.70 -2.42 -1.80
N ALA A 89 -16.92 -2.88 -2.14
CA ALA A 89 -17.62 -3.90 -1.36
C ALA A 89 -16.85 -5.23 -1.33
N LYS A 90 -16.27 -5.65 -2.46
CA LYS A 90 -15.45 -6.85 -2.53
C LYS A 90 -14.19 -6.74 -1.66
N VAL A 91 -13.45 -5.62 -1.77
CA VAL A 91 -12.24 -5.39 -0.96
C VAL A 91 -12.58 -5.38 0.53
N GLN A 92 -13.71 -4.79 0.92
CA GLN A 92 -14.16 -4.83 2.32
C GLN A 92 -14.43 -6.27 2.78
N ALA A 93 -15.11 -7.08 1.97
CA ALA A 93 -15.36 -8.48 2.29
C ALA A 93 -14.06 -9.29 2.42
N ASP A 94 -13.10 -9.09 1.50
CA ASP A 94 -11.79 -9.76 1.53
C ASP A 94 -11.02 -9.39 2.82
N VAL A 95 -11.08 -8.13 3.25
CA VAL A 95 -10.47 -7.66 4.51
C VAL A 95 -11.17 -8.27 5.74
N ASP A 96 -12.51 -8.30 5.76
CA ASP A 96 -13.27 -8.87 6.87
C ASP A 96 -13.00 -10.37 7.03
N GLU A 97 -12.91 -11.10 5.92
CA GLU A 97 -12.52 -12.53 5.91
C GLU A 97 -11.10 -12.72 6.47
N ALA A 98 -10.13 -11.91 6.03
CA ALA A 98 -8.76 -12.00 6.51
C ALA A 98 -8.63 -11.68 8.01
N VAL A 99 -9.40 -10.71 8.51
CA VAL A 99 -9.45 -10.37 9.94
C VAL A 99 -10.05 -11.52 10.75
N GLU A 100 -11.15 -12.11 10.28
CA GLU A 100 -11.79 -13.23 10.96
C GLU A 100 -10.90 -14.47 10.98
N PHE A 101 -10.22 -14.76 9.87
CA PHE A 101 -9.21 -15.81 9.80
C PHE A 101 -8.09 -15.56 10.82
N GLY A 102 -7.57 -14.33 10.90
CA GLY A 102 -6.52 -13.98 11.86
C GLY A 102 -6.96 -14.11 13.32
N ARG A 103 -8.21 -13.75 13.64
CA ARG A 103 -8.77 -13.86 15.00
C ARG A 103 -9.02 -15.30 15.43
N ASN A 104 -9.43 -16.15 14.50
CA ASN A 104 -9.75 -17.56 14.76
C ASN A 104 -8.55 -18.49 14.60
N SER A 105 -7.42 -17.99 14.08
CA SER A 105 -6.18 -18.75 13.99
C SER A 105 -5.63 -19.04 15.39
N PRO A 106 -5.15 -20.27 15.65
CA PRO A 106 -4.52 -20.59 16.92
C PRO A 106 -3.23 -19.78 17.09
N PHE A 107 -2.87 -19.50 18.34
CA PHE A 107 -1.52 -19.04 18.65
C PHE A 107 -0.48 -20.09 18.22
N PRO A 108 0.73 -19.67 17.83
CA PRO A 108 1.81 -20.62 17.53
C PRO A 108 2.14 -21.44 18.79
N ASP A 109 2.57 -22.69 18.56
CA ASP A 109 3.06 -23.54 19.65
C ASP A 109 4.37 -22.96 20.20
N VAL A 110 4.60 -23.10 21.50
CA VAL A 110 5.87 -22.71 22.13
C VAL A 110 7.04 -23.50 21.52
N ASP A 111 6.80 -24.72 21.06
CA ASP A 111 7.83 -25.56 20.45
C ASP A 111 8.34 -24.99 19.10
N THR A 112 7.58 -24.12 18.42
CA THR A 112 8.03 -23.46 17.17
C THR A 112 8.89 -22.22 17.43
N LEU A 113 9.20 -21.89 18.69
CA LEU A 113 9.94 -20.68 19.04
C LEU A 113 11.33 -20.59 18.38
N MET A 114 11.98 -21.75 18.16
CA MET A 114 13.33 -21.83 17.60
C MET A 114 13.35 -22.18 16.11
N ASP A 115 12.18 -22.32 15.49
CA ASP A 115 12.08 -22.56 14.05
C ASP A 115 12.64 -21.36 13.27
N ASP A 116 13.18 -21.62 12.08
CA ASP A 116 13.77 -20.63 11.16
C ASP A 116 15.00 -19.84 11.67
N VAL A 117 15.47 -20.07 12.90
CA VAL A 117 16.70 -19.44 13.42
C VAL A 117 17.95 -19.96 12.70
N TYR A 118 17.98 -21.26 12.40
CA TYR A 118 19.03 -21.91 11.62
C TYR A 118 18.39 -22.88 10.63
N THR A 119 19.07 -23.11 9.50
CA THR A 119 18.77 -24.28 8.68
C THR A 119 19.40 -25.51 9.32
N VAL A 120 18.69 -26.64 9.31
CA VAL A 120 19.27 -27.89 9.80
C VAL A 120 20.38 -28.30 8.81
N ALA A 121 21.64 -28.20 9.22
CA ALA A 121 22.75 -28.70 8.42
C ALA A 121 22.63 -30.23 8.29
N GLY A 122 22.10 -30.72 7.16
CA GLY A 122 22.05 -32.17 6.90
C GLY A 122 21.05 -32.71 5.86
N ALA A 123 20.15 -31.91 5.29
CA ALA A 123 19.22 -32.39 4.26
C ALA A 123 19.62 -31.92 2.84
N ASN A 124 20.88 -32.17 2.44
CA ASN A 124 21.33 -32.23 1.05
C ASN A 124 22.75 -32.82 1.02
N SER A 125 22.81 -34.15 0.98
CA SER A 125 23.85 -34.91 0.27
C SER A 125 23.16 -36.01 -0.52
#